data_AF-A0A1I3TX26-F1
#
_entry.id   AF-A0A1I3TX26-F1
#
_cell.length_a   1.000
_cell.length_b   1.000
_cell.length_c   1.000
_cell.angle_alpha   90.00
_cell.angle_beta   90.00
_cell.angle_gamma   90.00
#
_symmetry.space_group_name_H-M   'P 1'
#
loop_
_entity.id
_entity.type
_entity.pdbx_description
1 polymer ?
#
loop_
_entity_poly.entity_id
_entity_poly.type
_entity_poly.pdbx_seq_one_letter_code
_entity_poly.pdbx_strand_id
1 'polypeptide(L)'
;MNKIELQDPKVASKIIAANAENDKRKAELGFLGRFFGSGENVRLYIVGTIALGVLLIALVYTLTPDRYRSPDLGLKDMWTLIVIPVESTIIGYLIGSRSKETGNG
;
A
#
# COMPACT_ATOMS: atom_id res chain seq x y z
N MET A 1 -20.38 26.52 23.48
CA MET A 1 -21.01 25.19 23.41
C MET A 1 -22.18 25.29 22.45
N ASN A 2 -22.03 24.81 21.21
CA ASN A 2 -23.08 24.88 20.20
C ASN A 2 -23.91 23.59 20.26
N LYS A 3 -25.19 23.71 20.66
CA LYS A 3 -26.15 22.60 20.65
C LYS A 3 -26.50 22.29 19.20
N ILE A 4 -26.18 21.07 18.76
CA ILE A 4 -26.70 20.54 17.50
C ILE A 4 -28.13 20.11 17.77
N GLU A 5 -29.10 20.93 17.39
CA GLU A 5 -30.51 20.55 17.36
C GLU A 5 -30.71 19.50 16.25
N LEU A 6 -30.68 18.23 16.63
CA LEU A 6 -31.09 17.12 15.77
C LEU A 6 -32.61 17.16 15.61
N GLN A 7 -33.07 17.93 14.62
CA GLN A 7 -34.48 18.21 14.37
C GLN A 7 -35.24 17.05 13.68
N ASP A 8 -34.55 15.98 13.24
CA ASP A 8 -35.20 14.95 12.43
C ASP A 8 -34.68 13.50 12.71
N PRO A 9 -35.52 12.62 13.32
CA PRO A 9 -35.12 11.27 13.70
C PRO A 9 -34.72 10.38 12.51
N LYS A 10 -35.17 10.72 11.29
CA LYS A 10 -34.76 10.03 10.06
C LYS A 10 -33.30 10.30 9.67
N VAL A 11 -32.79 11.49 9.97
CA VAL A 11 -31.40 11.87 9.66
C VAL A 11 -30.46 11.23 10.66
N ALA A 12 -30.83 11.19 11.94
CA ALA A 12 -30.10 10.45 12.97
C ALA A 12 -29.98 8.96 12.63
N SER A 13 -31.07 8.33 12.18
CA SER A 13 -31.10 6.92 11.76
C SER A 13 -30.19 6.64 10.56
N LYS A 14 -30.17 7.54 9.57
CA LYS A 14 -29.26 7.45 8.42
C LYS A 14 -27.78 7.58 8.82
N ILE A 15 -27.48 8.48 9.76
CA ILE A 15 -26.11 8.68 10.27
C ILE A 15 -25.66 7.45 11.09
N ILE A 16 -26.53 6.89 11.92
CA ILE A 16 -26.24 5.69 12.73
C ILE A 16 -26.04 4.46 11.82
N ALA A 17 -26.88 4.28 10.80
CA ALA A 17 -26.74 3.19 9.82
C ALA A 17 -25.45 3.32 8.99
N ALA A 18 -25.13 4.53 8.52
CA ALA A 18 -23.89 4.79 7.79
C ALA A 18 -22.64 4.58 8.66
N ASN A 19 -22.67 4.95 9.94
CA ASN A 19 -21.58 4.68 10.88
C ASN A 19 -21.41 3.18 11.17
N ALA A 20 -22.52 2.44 11.34
CA ALA A 20 -22.45 1.00 11.58
C ALA A 20 -21.87 0.22 10.39
N GLU A 21 -22.12 0.67 9.17
CA GLU A 21 -21.52 0.08 7.96
C GLU A 21 -20.03 0.43 7.82
N ASN A 22 -19.65 1.65 8.20
CA ASN A 22 -18.24 2.09 8.24
C ASN A 22 -17.44 1.33 9.30
N ASP A 23 -18.01 1.07 10.47
CA ASP A 23 -17.35 0.32 11.54
C ASP A 23 -17.20 -1.17 11.20
N LYS A 24 -18.16 -1.75 10.47
CA LYS A 24 -17.99 -3.10 9.91
C LYS A 24 -16.86 -3.17 8.89
N ARG A 25 -16.79 -2.19 7.96
CA ARG A 25 -15.66 -2.11 7.01
C ARG A 25 -14.33 -1.93 7.71
N LYS A 26 -14.25 -1.12 8.78
CA LYS A 26 -13.04 -0.96 9.59
C LYS A 26 -12.67 -2.21 10.39
N ALA A 27 -13.65 -3.01 10.81
CA ALA A 27 -13.42 -4.27 11.51
C ALA A 27 -12.91 -5.39 10.56
N GLU A 28 -13.28 -5.33 9.28
CA GLU A 28 -12.77 -6.24 8.23
C GLU A 28 -11.40 -5.84 7.70
N LEU A 29 -10.97 -4.60 7.95
CA LEU A 29 -9.60 -4.17 7.66
C LEU A 29 -8.64 -4.78 8.69
N GLY A 30 -8.07 -5.94 8.32
CA GLY A 30 -6.92 -6.50 9.02
C GLY A 30 -5.74 -5.52 9.08
N PHE A 31 -4.61 -5.93 9.68
CA PHE A 31 -3.46 -5.05 9.94
C PHE A 31 -3.02 -4.20 8.73
N LEU A 32 -2.98 -4.80 7.54
CA LEU A 32 -2.63 -4.12 6.29
C LEU A 32 -3.69 -3.11 5.85
N GLY A 33 -4.97 -3.43 6.00
CA GLY A 33 -6.07 -2.50 5.69
C GLY A 33 -6.17 -1.33 6.67
N ARG A 34 -5.70 -1.51 7.91
CA ARG A 34 -5.65 -0.42 8.90
C ARG A 34 -4.51 0.56 8.63
N PHE A 35 -3.39 0.08 8.09
CA PHE A 35 -2.21 0.90 7.80
C PHE A 35 -2.28 1.57 6.42
N PHE A 36 -2.76 0.86 5.40
CA PHE A 36 -2.87 1.36 4.03
C PHE A 36 -4.26 1.89 3.66
N GLY A 37 -5.25 1.73 4.55
CA GLY A 37 -6.63 2.14 4.36
C GLY A 37 -7.52 1.07 3.70
N SER A 38 -8.79 1.40 3.47
CA SER A 38 -9.72 0.64 2.62
C SER A 38 -10.02 1.41 1.35
N GLY A 39 -9.51 0.94 0.22
CA GLY A 39 -9.75 1.57 -1.07
C GLY A 39 -9.20 0.70 -2.19
N GLU A 40 -9.67 0.96 -3.41
CA GLU A 40 -9.27 0.22 -4.61
C GLU A 40 -7.75 0.30 -4.85
N ASN A 41 -7.15 1.41 -4.45
CA ASN A 41 -5.71 1.71 -4.54
C ASN A 41 -4.84 1.10 -3.43
N VAL A 42 -5.41 0.42 -2.42
CA VAL A 42 -4.63 -0.16 -1.30
C VAL A 42 -3.61 -1.18 -1.79
N ARG A 43 -4.00 -1.99 -2.78
CA ARG A 43 -3.07 -2.93 -3.43
C ARG A 43 -1.88 -2.20 -4.06
N LEU A 44 -2.16 -1.05 -4.70
CA LEU A 44 -1.13 -0.21 -5.30
C LEU A 44 -0.17 0.35 -4.24
N TYR A 45 -0.70 0.80 -3.09
CA TYR A 45 0.11 1.34 -2.01
C TYR A 45 0.99 0.28 -1.33
N ILE A 46 0.46 -0.92 -1.11
CA ILE A 46 1.24 -2.04 -0.55
C ILE A 46 2.39 -2.38 -1.50
N VAL A 47 2.08 -2.56 -2.78
CA VAL A 47 3.08 -2.91 -3.81
C VAL A 47 4.14 -1.80 -3.95
N GLY A 48 3.73 -0.54 -4.01
CA GLY A 48 4.65 0.60 -4.07
C GLY A 48 5.54 0.72 -2.83
N THR A 49 5.01 0.38 -1.64
CA THR A 49 5.80 0.41 -0.40
C THR A 49 6.84 -0.72 -0.37
N ILE A 50 6.52 -1.89 -0.91
CA ILE A 50 7.48 -3.00 -1.06
C ILE A 50 8.61 -2.60 -2.01
N ALA A 51 8.29 -2.04 -3.19
CA ALA A 51 9.29 -1.54 -4.14
C ALA A 51 10.23 -0.54 -3.45
N LEU A 52 9.65 0.48 -2.81
CA LEU A 52 10.40 1.52 -2.13
C LEU A 52 11.28 0.96 -1.00
N GLY A 53 10.79 -0.03 -0.25
CA GLY A 53 11.57 -0.73 0.76
C GLY A 53 12.76 -1.50 0.19
N VAL A 54 12.56 -2.25 -0.90
CA VAL A 54 13.63 -2.99 -1.58
C VAL A 54 14.69 -2.03 -2.13
N LEU A 55 14.27 -0.92 -2.74
CA LEU A 55 15.16 0.12 -3.23
C LEU A 55 15.99 0.76 -2.11
N LEU A 56 15.36 1.07 -0.97
CA LEU A 56 16.07 1.64 0.18
C LEU A 56 17.11 0.66 0.73
N ILE A 57 16.75 -0.63 0.87
CA ILE A 57 17.69 -1.67 1.33
C ILE A 57 18.84 -1.80 0.33
N ALA A 58 18.55 -1.83 -0.97
CA ALA A 58 19.56 -1.90 -2.01
C ALA A 58 20.51 -0.68 -2.01
N LEU A 59 19.98 0.51 -1.75
CA LEU A 59 20.75 1.73 -1.63
C LEU A 59 21.70 1.68 -0.42
N VAL A 60 21.17 1.30 0.76
CA VAL A 60 21.98 1.11 1.98
C VAL A 60 23.08 0.07 1.75
N TYR A 61 22.75 -1.04 1.09
CA TYR A 61 23.72 -2.08 0.75
C TYR A 61 24.80 -1.57 -0.20
N THR A 62 24.42 -0.73 -1.17
CA THR A 62 25.34 -0.11 -2.13
C THR A 62 26.28 0.89 -1.49
N LEU A 63 25.81 1.66 -0.50
CA LEU A 63 26.61 2.63 0.24
C LEU A 63 27.46 1.98 1.35
N THR A 64 27.13 0.76 1.77
CA THR A 64 27.93 -0.01 2.74
C THR A 64 29.31 -0.33 2.17
N PRO A 65 30.41 0.07 2.83
CA PRO A 65 31.77 -0.25 2.36
C PRO A 65 32.01 -1.76 2.27
N ASP A 66 32.84 -2.20 1.32
CA ASP A 66 33.08 -3.64 1.06
C ASP A 66 33.53 -4.43 2.30
N ARG A 67 34.21 -3.78 3.25
CA ARG A 67 34.63 -4.38 4.53
C ARG A 67 33.49 -4.88 5.41
N TYR A 68 32.27 -4.37 5.21
CA TYR A 68 31.06 -4.77 5.94
C TYR A 68 30.04 -5.46 5.05
N ARG A 69 30.38 -5.72 3.79
CA ARG A 69 29.51 -6.35 2.81
C ARG A 69 29.70 -7.86 2.88
N SER A 70 28.60 -8.60 2.77
CA SER A 70 28.67 -10.06 2.76
C SER A 70 29.45 -10.55 1.52
N PRO A 71 30.41 -11.47 1.67
CA PRO A 71 31.18 -11.99 0.55
C PRO A 71 30.32 -12.84 -0.42
N ASP A 72 29.24 -13.43 0.07
CA ASP A 72 28.36 -14.31 -0.71
C ASP A 72 27.36 -13.55 -1.60
N LEU A 73 27.12 -12.25 -1.34
CA LEU A 73 26.14 -11.46 -2.08
C LEU A 73 26.81 -10.23 -2.69
N GLY A 74 27.38 -10.40 -3.88
CA GLY A 74 28.00 -9.30 -4.60
C GLY A 74 27.01 -8.17 -4.91
N LEU A 75 27.52 -6.94 -5.09
CA LEU A 75 26.68 -5.80 -5.44
C LEU A 75 25.90 -6.05 -6.73
N LYS A 76 26.59 -6.62 -7.72
CA LYS A 76 26.01 -7.00 -9.01
C LYS A 76 24.87 -7.98 -8.79
N ASP A 77 25.10 -9.05 -8.04
CA ASP A 77 24.14 -10.11 -7.81
C ASP A 77 22.89 -9.62 -7.07
N MET A 78 23.06 -8.76 -6.06
CA MET A 78 21.92 -8.10 -5.39
C MET A 78 21.05 -7.34 -6.40
N TRP A 79 21.66 -6.50 -7.24
CA TRP A 79 20.93 -5.70 -8.23
C TRP A 79 20.28 -6.57 -9.32
N THR A 80 20.99 -7.55 -9.87
CA THR A 80 20.50 -8.36 -10.99
C THR A 80 19.55 -9.48 -10.58
N LEU A 81 19.75 -10.10 -9.42
CA LEU A 81 18.94 -11.25 -9.00
C LEU A 81 17.75 -10.85 -8.13
N ILE A 82 17.82 -9.73 -7.41
CA ILE A 82 16.79 -9.34 -6.46
C ILE A 82 16.11 -8.05 -6.91
N VAL A 83 16.86 -6.95 -7.02
CA VAL A 83 16.25 -5.62 -7.21
C VAL A 83 15.54 -5.52 -8.56
N ILE A 84 16.24 -5.83 -9.66
CA ILE A 84 15.66 -5.71 -11.01
C ILE A 84 14.43 -6.59 -11.21
N PRO A 85 14.43 -7.90 -10.85
CA PRO A 85 13.24 -8.74 -11.01
C PRO A 85 12.05 -8.28 -10.17
N VAL A 86 12.29 -7.87 -8.92
CA VAL A 86 11.22 -7.39 -8.03
C VAL A 86 10.63 -6.08 -8.56
N GLU A 87 11.45 -5.09 -8.89
CA GLU A 87 11.01 -3.82 -9.46
C GLU A 87 10.28 -4.01 -10.79
N SER A 88 10.81 -4.86 -11.68
CA SER A 88 10.17 -5.15 -12.99
C SER A 88 8.80 -5.80 -12.81
N THR A 89 8.66 -6.72 -11.86
CA THR A 89 7.38 -7.38 -11.53
C THR A 89 6.37 -6.35 -11.03
N ILE A 90 6.81 -5.44 -10.16
CA ILE A 90 5.97 -4.39 -9.59
C ILE A 90 5.54 -3.40 -10.68
N ILE A 91 6.46 -2.94 -11.52
CA ILE A 91 6.14 -2.06 -12.66
C ILE A 91 5.15 -2.75 -13.61
N GLY A 92 5.38 -4.02 -13.94
CA GLY A 92 4.46 -4.81 -14.76
C GLY A 92 3.07 -4.93 -14.14
N TYR A 93 2.99 -5.16 -12.84
CA TYR A 93 1.73 -5.17 -12.09
C TYR A 93 1.03 -3.80 -12.10
N LEU A 94 1.77 -2.71 -11.91
CA LEU A 94 1.24 -1.34 -11.94
C LEU A 94 0.69 -0.96 -13.32
N ILE A 95 1.39 -1.33 -14.39
CA ILE A 95 0.93 -1.08 -15.76
C ILE A 95 -0.32 -1.91 -16.07
N GLY A 96 -0.29 -3.21 -15.73
CA GLY A 96 -1.42 -4.11 -15.97
C GLY A 96 -2.67 -3.75 -15.18
N SER A 97 -2.53 -3.28 -13.94
CA SER A 97 -3.65 -2.82 -13.11
C SER A 97 -4.30 -1.55 -13.65
N ARG A 98 -3.53 -0.57 -14.14
CA ARG A 98 -4.10 0.62 -14.79
C ARG A 98 -4.79 0.31 -16.12
N SER A 99 -4.26 -0.63 -16.91
CA SER A 99 -4.87 -1.02 -18.19
C SER A 99 -6.29 -1.59 -18.03
N LYS A 100 -6.55 -2.32 -16.94
CA LYS A 100 -7.89 -2.82 -16.59
C LYS A 100 -8.89 -1.72 -16.24
N GLU A 101 -8.44 -0.60 -15.68
CA GLU A 101 -9.31 0.54 -15.38
C GLU A 101 -9.68 1.31 -16.66
N THR A 102 -8.75 1.47 -17.60
CA THR A 102 -8.99 2.19 -18.86
C THR A 102 -9.83 1.40 -19.87
N GLY A 103 -9.81 0.07 -19.83
CA GLY A 103 -10.55 -0.79 -20.77
C GLY A 103 -12.05 -0.98 -20.50
N ASN A 104 -12.57 -0.46 -19.38
CA ASN A 104 -13.98 -0.51 -19.01
C ASN A 104 -14.70 0.84 -19.15
N GLY A 105 -14.12 1.77 -19.92
CA GLY A 105 -14.71 3.07 -20.26
C GLY A 105 -15.63 3.03 -21.48
#